data_AF-A0A8C8F3J6-F1
#
_entry.id   AF-A0A8C8F3J6-F1
#
_cell.length_a   1.000
_cell.length_b   1.000
_cell.length_c   1.000
_cell.angle_alpha   90.00
_cell.angle_beta   90.00
_cell.angle_gamma   90.00
#
_symmetry.space_group_name_H-M   'P 1'
#
loop_
_entity.id
_entity.type
_entity.pdbx_description
1 polymer ?
#
loop_
_entity_poly.entity_id
_entity_poly.type
_entity_poly.pdbx_seq_one_letter_code
_entity_poly.pdbx_strand_id
1 'polypeptide(L)'
;LLQEDPPAGVSGAPSENNIMVWNAVIFGPEGTPFEDGTFKLTVEFTEEYPNKPPTVRFVSKMFHPNVYADGSICLDILQNRWSPTYDVSSILTSIQSLLDEPNPNSPANSQAAQLYQENKREYEKRVSAIVEQSWRDMEFLLFFLSLSCFGLSGDLCAESCFCRHRLQLRTIFGRQLPASSLPTLK
;
A
#
# COMPACT_ATOMS: atom_id res chain seq x y z
N LEU A 1 -12.36 -14.87 0.84
CA LEU A 1 -11.94 -13.96 1.92
C LEU A 1 -10.43 -13.82 1.81
N LEU A 2 -9.91 -12.58 1.73
CA LEU A 2 -8.48 -12.24 1.50
C LEU A 2 -7.45 -12.91 2.43
N GLN A 3 -7.90 -13.70 3.41
CA GLN A 3 -7.07 -14.40 4.39
C GLN A 3 -6.52 -15.75 3.92
N GLU A 4 -7.09 -16.39 2.88
CA GLU A 4 -6.64 -17.73 2.47
C GLU A 4 -5.54 -17.74 1.41
N ASP A 5 -5.40 -16.68 0.60
CA ASP A 5 -4.29 -16.52 -0.36
C ASP A 5 -4.21 -15.05 -0.84
N PRO A 6 -3.62 -14.12 -0.07
CA PRO A 6 -3.54 -12.72 -0.48
C PRO A 6 -2.60 -12.59 -1.69
N PRO A 7 -2.97 -11.81 -2.72
CA PRO A 7 -2.08 -11.54 -3.84
C PRO A 7 -0.76 -10.94 -3.33
N ALA A 8 0.33 -11.32 -3.99
CA ALA A 8 1.66 -10.88 -3.58
C ALA A 8 1.75 -9.35 -3.51
N GLY A 9 2.10 -8.82 -2.34
CA GLY A 9 2.31 -7.39 -2.15
C GLY A 9 1.05 -6.56 -1.85
N VAL A 10 -0.11 -7.18 -1.63
CA VAL A 10 -1.30 -6.46 -1.14
C VAL A 10 -1.93 -7.14 0.07
N SER A 11 -2.52 -6.36 0.96
CA SER A 11 -3.24 -6.88 2.14
C SER A 11 -4.34 -5.92 2.54
N GLY A 12 -5.42 -6.45 3.13
CA GLY A 12 -6.52 -5.62 3.60
C GLY A 12 -7.35 -6.32 4.67
N ALA A 13 -7.83 -5.54 5.64
CA ALA A 13 -8.68 -6.02 6.72
C ALA A 13 -9.72 -4.95 7.12
N PRO A 14 -10.92 -5.35 7.57
CA PRO A 14 -11.88 -4.41 8.15
C PRO A 14 -11.28 -3.70 9.36
N SER A 15 -11.71 -2.45 9.57
CA SER A 15 -11.42 -1.70 10.78
C SER A 15 -12.11 -2.34 11.98
N GLU A 16 -11.50 -2.26 13.16
CA GLU A 16 -12.00 -2.85 14.40
C GLU A 16 -13.43 -2.39 14.75
N ASN A 17 -13.74 -1.13 14.42
CA ASN A 17 -14.98 -0.49 14.83
C ASN A 17 -16.04 -0.43 13.72
N ASN A 18 -15.68 -0.74 12.46
CA ASN A 18 -16.59 -0.61 11.33
C ASN A 18 -16.20 -1.52 10.16
N ILE A 19 -17.02 -2.54 9.90
CA ILE A 19 -16.82 -3.49 8.79
C ILE A 19 -16.94 -2.84 7.40
N MET A 20 -17.59 -1.68 7.31
CA MET A 20 -17.73 -0.91 6.07
C MET A 20 -16.49 -0.06 5.78
N VAL A 21 -15.50 -0.03 6.67
CA VAL A 21 -14.24 0.67 6.45
C VAL A 21 -13.11 -0.34 6.59
N TRP A 22 -12.33 -0.53 5.54
CA TRP A 22 -11.19 -1.44 5.55
C TRP A 22 -9.89 -0.64 5.46
N ASN A 23 -8.90 -1.09 6.21
CA ASN A 23 -7.53 -0.63 6.08
C ASN A 23 -6.78 -1.62 5.18
N ALA A 24 -6.07 -1.09 4.19
CA ALA A 24 -5.28 -1.88 3.27
C ALA A 24 -3.85 -1.35 3.16
N VAL A 25 -2.96 -2.23 2.76
CA VAL A 25 -1.55 -1.94 2.50
C VAL A 25 -1.19 -2.50 1.13
N ILE A 26 -0.50 -1.68 0.34
CA ILE A 26 0.09 -2.07 -0.94
C ILE A 26 1.59 -1.84 -0.85
N PHE A 27 2.36 -2.86 -1.15
CA PHE A 27 3.79 -2.77 -1.37
C PHE A 27 4.05 -2.31 -2.80
N GLY A 28 5.00 -1.38 -2.94
CA GLY A 28 5.44 -0.91 -4.24
C GLY A 28 5.96 -2.06 -5.11
N PRO A 29 5.59 -2.14 -6.40
CA PRO A 29 6.06 -3.21 -7.28
C PRO A 29 7.58 -3.15 -7.50
N GLU A 30 8.22 -4.32 -7.62
CA GLU A 30 9.64 -4.44 -7.93
C GLU A 30 9.97 -3.85 -9.30
N GLY A 31 11.11 -3.18 -9.44
CA GLY A 31 11.54 -2.55 -10.70
C GLY A 31 10.88 -1.19 -10.98
N THR A 32 10.05 -0.68 -10.07
CA THR A 32 9.39 0.62 -10.18
C THR A 32 10.02 1.64 -9.24
N PRO A 33 9.83 2.96 -9.47
CA PRO A 33 10.26 3.98 -8.50
C PRO A 33 9.60 3.86 -7.12
N PHE A 34 8.50 3.09 -7.02
CA PHE A 34 7.76 2.84 -5.79
C PHE A 34 8.29 1.63 -5.01
N GLU A 35 9.24 0.86 -5.55
CA GLU A 35 9.85 -0.30 -4.90
C GLU A 35 10.26 0.00 -3.45
N ASP A 36 10.12 -1.00 -2.57
CA ASP A 36 10.31 -0.91 -1.12
C ASP A 36 9.32 0.02 -0.37
N GLY A 37 8.45 0.76 -1.07
CA GLY A 37 7.40 1.56 -0.48
C GLY A 37 6.30 0.72 0.16
N THR A 38 5.75 1.19 1.29
CA THR A 38 4.63 0.56 1.99
C THR A 38 3.48 1.54 2.15
N PHE A 39 2.52 1.50 1.21
CA PHE A 39 1.48 2.52 1.12
C PHE A 39 0.19 2.06 1.77
N LYS A 40 -0.36 2.90 2.66
CA LYS A 40 -1.62 2.63 3.35
C LYS A 40 -2.79 3.20 2.57
N LEU A 41 -3.89 2.46 2.56
CA LEU A 41 -5.14 2.85 1.92
C LEU A 41 -6.31 2.60 2.86
N THR A 42 -7.38 3.36 2.66
CA THR A 42 -8.70 3.07 3.21
C THR A 42 -9.66 2.74 2.08
N VAL A 43 -10.44 1.68 2.27
CA VAL A 43 -11.53 1.27 1.38
C VAL A 43 -12.83 1.44 2.15
N GLU A 44 -13.72 2.30 1.65
CA GLU A 44 -15.00 2.62 2.27
C GLU A 44 -16.14 2.05 1.42
N PHE A 45 -16.91 1.15 2.03
CA PHE A 45 -18.09 0.53 1.43
C PHE A 45 -19.35 1.28 1.82
N THR A 46 -20.36 1.21 0.96
CA THR A 46 -21.72 1.68 1.24
C THR A 46 -22.68 0.49 1.23
N GLU A 47 -23.91 0.69 1.69
CA GLU A 47 -24.97 -0.33 1.62
C GLU A 47 -25.31 -0.76 0.18
N GLU A 48 -24.86 -0.01 -0.82
CA GLU A 48 -25.06 -0.30 -2.23
C GLU A 48 -24.00 -1.24 -2.81
N TYR A 49 -22.96 -1.61 -2.03
CA TYR A 49 -21.97 -2.60 -2.47
C TYR A 49 -22.60 -4.01 -2.57
N PRO A 50 -22.34 -4.80 -3.63
CA PRO A 50 -21.38 -4.57 -4.73
C PRO A 50 -21.97 -3.91 -5.98
N ASN A 51 -23.23 -3.44 -5.96
CA ASN A 51 -23.82 -2.76 -7.12
C ASN A 51 -23.12 -1.44 -7.44
N LYS A 52 -22.64 -0.73 -6.41
CA LYS A 52 -21.73 0.41 -6.54
C LYS A 52 -20.32 0.07 -6.06
N PRO A 53 -19.27 0.65 -6.66
CA PRO A 53 -17.91 0.48 -6.21
C PRO A 53 -17.71 1.07 -4.81
N PRO A 54 -16.77 0.53 -4.01
CA PRO A 54 -16.31 1.22 -2.82
C PRO A 54 -15.45 2.43 -3.18
N THR A 55 -15.36 3.39 -2.27
CA THR A 55 -14.42 4.51 -2.40
C THR A 55 -13.06 4.08 -1.86
N VAL A 56 -12.00 4.28 -2.64
CA VAL A 56 -10.62 3.96 -2.23
C VAL A 56 -9.76 5.21 -2.25
N ARG A 57 -9.00 5.43 -1.17
CA ARG A 57 -8.03 6.52 -1.08
C ARG A 57 -6.75 6.06 -0.41
N PHE A 58 -5.62 6.63 -0.83
CA PHE A 58 -4.37 6.54 -0.10
C PHE A 58 -4.44 7.38 1.18
N VAL A 59 -4.05 6.78 2.30
CA VAL A 59 -3.78 7.47 3.57
C VAL A 59 -2.34 7.99 3.57
N SER A 60 -1.42 7.17 3.04
CA SER A 60 -0.05 7.62 2.80
C SER A 60 -0.03 8.76 1.80
N LYS A 61 0.87 9.72 1.99
CA LYS A 61 1.11 10.76 0.98
C LYS A 61 1.55 10.11 -0.32
N MET A 62 1.03 10.55 -1.46
CA MET A 62 1.37 9.99 -2.76
C MET A 62 1.82 11.05 -3.75
N PHE A 63 2.72 10.65 -4.65
CA PHE A 63 3.11 11.43 -5.83
C PHE A 63 3.00 10.55 -7.07
N HIS A 64 1.80 10.49 -7.66
CA HIS A 64 1.50 9.60 -8.78
C HIS A 64 0.56 10.30 -9.78
N PRO A 65 0.71 10.12 -11.11
CA PRO A 65 -0.12 10.78 -12.12
C PRO A 65 -1.63 10.57 -11.94
N ASN A 66 -2.06 9.41 -11.45
CA ASN A 66 -3.48 9.05 -11.27
C ASN A 66 -3.98 9.14 -9.81
N VAL A 67 -3.22 9.78 -8.91
CA VAL A 67 -3.63 9.99 -7.51
C VAL A 67 -3.76 11.49 -7.22
N TYR A 68 -4.91 11.90 -6.70
CA TYR A 68 -5.19 13.28 -6.30
C TYR A 68 -4.46 13.65 -5.01
N ALA A 69 -4.38 14.95 -4.71
CA ALA A 69 -3.69 15.45 -3.52
C ALA A 69 -4.32 15.00 -2.18
N ASP A 70 -5.61 14.67 -2.19
CA ASP A 70 -6.37 14.13 -1.06
C ASP A 70 -6.24 12.59 -0.92
N GLY A 71 -5.48 11.94 -1.83
CA GLY A 71 -5.29 10.50 -1.86
C GLY A 71 -6.34 9.74 -2.69
N SER A 72 -7.36 10.41 -3.21
CA SER A 72 -8.37 9.79 -4.09
C SER A 72 -7.71 9.26 -5.38
N ILE A 73 -8.19 8.12 -5.89
CA ILE A 73 -7.58 7.42 -7.02
C ILE A 73 -8.44 7.57 -8.27
N CYS A 74 -7.84 8.04 -9.36
CA CYS A 74 -8.48 8.01 -10.68
C CYS A 74 -8.23 6.65 -11.34
N LEU A 75 -9.08 5.68 -11.02
CA LEU A 75 -9.08 4.35 -11.62
C LEU A 75 -10.48 4.05 -12.16
N ASP A 76 -10.54 3.70 -13.43
CA ASP A 76 -11.73 3.42 -14.23
C ASP A 76 -12.59 2.25 -13.70
N ILE A 77 -11.99 1.20 -13.15
CA ILE A 77 -12.75 0.09 -12.55
C ILE A 77 -13.51 0.56 -11.30
N LEU A 78 -13.08 1.64 -10.64
CA LEU A 78 -13.80 2.28 -9.52
C LEU A 78 -14.84 3.31 -10.01
N GLN A 79 -15.02 3.45 -11.33
CA GLN A 79 -15.89 4.44 -11.95
C GLN A 79 -16.81 3.75 -12.98
N ASN A 80 -16.62 4.07 -14.26
CA ASN A 80 -17.47 3.64 -15.36
C ASN A 80 -17.23 2.20 -15.82
N ARG A 81 -16.13 1.56 -15.40
CA ARG A 81 -15.84 0.15 -15.68
C ARG A 81 -16.05 -0.77 -14.46
N TRP A 82 -16.76 -0.29 -13.44
CA TRP A 82 -17.11 -1.11 -12.28
C TRP A 82 -18.00 -2.31 -12.66
N SER A 83 -17.71 -3.45 -12.03
CA SER A 83 -18.51 -4.66 -12.09
C SER A 83 -18.64 -5.24 -10.69
N PRO A 84 -19.84 -5.69 -10.26
CA PRO A 84 -20.03 -6.38 -8.97
C PRO A 84 -19.21 -7.67 -8.81
N THR A 85 -18.55 -8.13 -9.88
CA THR A 85 -17.62 -9.27 -9.86
C THR A 85 -16.26 -8.93 -9.26
N TYR A 86 -15.90 -7.65 -9.13
CA TYR A 86 -14.65 -7.25 -8.48
C TYR A 86 -14.75 -7.37 -6.97
N ASP A 87 -13.83 -8.14 -6.40
CA ASP A 87 -13.62 -8.23 -4.97
C ASP A 87 -12.51 -7.26 -4.51
N VAL A 88 -12.31 -7.15 -3.20
CA VAL A 88 -11.28 -6.27 -2.62
C VAL A 88 -9.87 -6.63 -3.12
N SER A 89 -9.62 -7.93 -3.34
CA SER A 89 -8.33 -8.43 -3.84
C SER A 89 -7.99 -7.90 -5.23
N SER A 90 -8.93 -8.03 -6.17
CA SER A 90 -8.78 -7.51 -7.54
C SER A 90 -8.68 -6.00 -7.59
N ILE A 91 -9.39 -5.28 -6.70
CA ILE A 91 -9.27 -3.82 -6.57
C ILE A 91 -7.85 -3.42 -6.15
N LEU A 92 -7.33 -4.01 -5.06
CA LEU A 92 -5.99 -3.68 -4.55
C LEU A 92 -4.89 -4.06 -5.54
N THR A 93 -5.02 -5.20 -6.23
CA THR A 93 -4.09 -5.64 -7.27
C THR A 93 -4.09 -4.68 -8.46
N SER A 94 -5.25 -4.16 -8.85
CA SER A 94 -5.36 -3.16 -9.93
C SER A 94 -4.71 -1.83 -9.54
N ILE A 95 -4.85 -1.41 -8.28
CA ILE A 95 -4.17 -0.21 -7.76
C ILE A 95 -2.65 -0.42 -7.71
N GLN A 96 -2.18 -1.61 -7.31
CA GLN A 96 -0.75 -1.94 -7.34
C GLN A 96 -0.20 -1.89 -8.78
N SER A 97 -0.93 -2.44 -9.75
CA SER A 97 -0.55 -2.39 -11.16
C SER A 97 -0.52 -0.96 -11.70
N LEU A 98 -1.41 -0.08 -11.23
CA LEU A 98 -1.42 1.34 -11.58
C LEU A 98 -0.14 2.07 -11.16
N LEU A 99 0.55 1.63 -10.09
CA LEU A 99 1.83 2.21 -9.68
C LEU A 99 2.98 1.89 -10.66
N ASP A 100 2.89 0.75 -11.35
CA ASP A 100 3.87 0.33 -12.37
C ASP A 100 3.56 0.97 -13.74
N GLU A 101 2.29 0.98 -14.13
CA GLU A 101 1.82 1.53 -15.40
C GLU A 101 0.83 2.70 -15.19
N PRO A 102 1.32 3.94 -14.97
CA PRO A 102 0.46 5.11 -14.85
C PRO A 102 -0.33 5.35 -16.16
N ASN A 103 -1.60 5.74 -16.05
CA ASN A 103 -2.42 6.11 -17.19
C ASN A 103 -2.24 7.61 -17.52
N PRO A 104 -1.58 7.97 -18.65
CA PRO A 104 -1.28 9.35 -18.99
C PRO A 104 -2.47 10.12 -19.60
N ASN A 105 -3.55 9.44 -19.99
CA ASN A 105 -4.62 10.05 -20.79
C ASN A 105 -5.51 11.02 -20.01
N SER A 106 -5.52 10.94 -18.67
CA SER A 106 -6.29 11.84 -17.80
C SER A 106 -5.65 11.87 -16.41
N PRO A 107 -4.57 12.63 -16.22
CA PRO A 107 -3.87 12.65 -14.95
C PRO A 107 -4.68 13.40 -13.88
N ALA A 108 -4.82 12.77 -12.73
CA ALA A 108 -5.32 13.41 -11.51
C ALA A 108 -4.31 14.43 -10.95
N ASN A 109 -3.01 14.17 -11.19
CA ASN A 109 -1.92 15.04 -10.79
C ASN A 109 -1.09 15.43 -12.02
N SER A 110 -1.40 16.60 -12.59
CA SER A 110 -0.74 17.12 -13.79
C SER A 110 0.77 17.32 -13.58
N GLN A 111 1.22 17.68 -12.38
CA GLN A 111 2.63 17.86 -12.09
C GLN A 111 3.39 16.53 -12.11
N ALA A 112 2.82 15.48 -11.51
CA ALA A 112 3.40 14.15 -11.54
C ALA A 112 3.45 13.60 -12.98
N ALA A 113 2.38 13.81 -13.75
CA ALA A 113 2.31 13.40 -15.16
C ALA A 113 3.35 14.13 -16.04
N GLN A 114 3.50 15.44 -15.87
CA GLN A 114 4.49 16.22 -16.61
C GLN A 114 5.91 15.74 -16.28
N LEU A 115 6.25 15.58 -15.00
CA LEU A 115 7.58 15.09 -14.62
C LEU A 115 7.81 13.67 -15.10
N TYR A 116 6.81 12.80 -15.07
CA TYR A 116 6.92 11.43 -15.59
C TYR A 116 7.29 11.41 -17.10
N GLN A 117 6.73 12.33 -17.90
CA GLN A 117 6.97 12.41 -19.34
C GLN A 117 8.24 13.19 -19.70
N GLU A 118 8.48 14.33 -19.06
CA GLU A 118 9.52 15.30 -19.46
C GLU A 118 10.81 15.18 -18.64
N ASN A 119 10.73 14.71 -17.39
CA ASN A 119 11.87 14.68 -16.47
C ASN A 119 11.78 13.50 -15.48
N LYS A 120 11.94 12.29 -16.02
CA LYS A 120 11.83 11.04 -15.26
C LYS A 120 12.74 11.02 -14.02
N ARG A 121 13.93 11.62 -14.09
CA ARG A 121 14.87 11.71 -12.96
C ARG A 121 14.29 12.50 -11.78
N GLU A 122 13.68 13.65 -12.03
CA GLU A 122 13.05 14.45 -10.96
C GLU A 122 11.76 13.78 -10.46
N TYR A 123 11.02 13.11 -11.34
CA TYR A 123 9.88 12.27 -10.94
C TYR A 123 10.32 11.19 -9.94
N GLU A 124 11.31 10.37 -10.31
CA GLU A 124 11.87 9.30 -9.46
C GLU A 124 12.35 9.85 -8.12
N LYS A 125 13.08 10.97 -8.11
CA LYS A 125 13.53 11.62 -6.87
C LYS A 125 12.38 11.98 -5.93
N ARG A 126 11.26 12.47 -6.48
CA ARG A 126 10.07 12.80 -5.68
C ARG A 126 9.38 11.56 -5.17
N VAL A 127 9.28 10.51 -6.00
CA VAL A 127 8.70 9.22 -5.58
C VAL A 127 9.55 8.58 -4.49
N SER A 128 10.89 8.58 -4.59
CA SER A 128 11.78 8.06 -3.54
C SER A 128 11.55 8.75 -2.19
N ALA A 129 11.34 10.08 -2.19
CA ALA A 129 11.03 10.80 -0.96
C ALA A 129 9.68 10.37 -0.33
N ILE A 130 8.72 9.93 -1.16
CA ILE A 130 7.44 9.39 -0.70
C ILE A 130 7.60 7.96 -0.17
N VAL A 131 8.39 7.12 -0.84
CA VAL A 131 8.77 5.77 -0.37
C VAL A 131 9.38 5.86 1.03
N GLU A 132 10.37 6.72 1.23
CA GLU A 132 11.01 6.93 2.53
C GLU A 132 10.03 7.44 3.60
N GLN A 133 9.06 8.28 3.23
CA GLN A 133 8.02 8.77 4.16
C GLN A 133 7.08 7.64 4.58
N SER A 134 6.76 6.73 3.68
CA SER A 134 5.87 5.59 3.96
C SER A 134 6.38 4.70 5.10
N TRP A 135 7.71 4.62 5.29
CA TRP A 135 8.33 3.87 6.38
C TRP A 135 8.18 4.54 7.75
N ARG A 136 8.09 5.87 7.79
CA ARG A 136 7.92 6.61 9.06
C ARG A 136 6.49 6.45 9.58
N ASP A 137 5.53 6.42 8.67
CA ASP A 137 4.13 6.12 8.99
C ASP A 137 3.97 4.66 9.47
N MET A 138 4.96 3.80 9.19
CA MET A 138 5.02 2.38 9.55
C MET A 138 5.61 2.09 10.95
N GLU A 139 6.12 3.07 11.70
CA GLU A 139 6.49 2.81 13.12
C GLU A 139 5.28 2.35 13.97
N PHE A 140 4.04 2.60 13.50
CA PHE A 140 2.83 2.01 14.07
C PHE A 140 2.57 0.54 13.67
N LEU A 141 3.21 0.02 12.63
CA LEU A 141 2.95 -1.34 12.12
C LEU A 141 3.68 -2.43 12.94
N LEU A 142 4.73 -2.07 13.69
CA LEU A 142 5.29 -2.92 14.75
C LEU A 142 4.23 -3.24 15.83
N PHE A 143 3.23 -2.38 16.00
CA PHE A 143 2.07 -2.63 16.88
C PHE A 143 1.05 -3.60 16.26
N PHE A 144 0.86 -3.55 14.93
CA PHE A 144 -0.03 -4.49 14.23
C PHE A 144 0.56 -5.89 14.12
N LEU A 145 1.88 -6.01 13.94
CA LEU A 145 2.59 -7.30 13.95
C LEU A 145 2.69 -7.92 15.35
N SER A 146 2.55 -7.15 16.42
CA SER A 146 2.49 -7.70 17.79
C SER A 146 1.11 -8.29 18.13
N LEU A 147 0.03 -7.77 17.55
CA LEU A 147 -1.33 -8.30 17.75
C LEU A 147 -1.60 -9.60 16.98
N SER A 148 -0.97 -9.84 15.83
CA SER A 148 -1.10 -11.11 15.10
C SER A 148 -0.33 -12.27 15.74
N CYS A 149 0.57 -12.00 16.71
CA CYS A 149 1.33 -13.03 17.44
C CYS A 149 0.68 -13.51 18.75
N PHE A 150 -0.39 -12.89 19.25
CA PHE A 150 -1.00 -13.29 20.53
C PHE A 150 -2.06 -14.42 20.43
N GLY A 151 -2.23 -15.03 19.25
CA GLY A 151 -3.37 -15.91 18.97
C GLY A 151 -3.11 -17.32 18.45
N LEU A 152 -1.88 -17.77 18.21
CA LEU A 152 -1.64 -19.11 17.64
C LEU A 152 -0.50 -19.84 18.37
N SER A 153 -0.87 -20.87 19.13
CA SER A 153 0.06 -21.90 19.55
C SER A 153 0.40 -22.77 18.33
N GLY A 154 1.68 -22.83 17.94
CA GLY A 154 2.14 -23.77 16.92
C GLY A 154 3.28 -23.23 16.06
N ASP A 155 4.50 -23.62 16.44
CA ASP A 155 5.83 -23.24 15.92
C ASP A 155 6.13 -23.57 14.43
N LEU A 156 5.16 -23.61 13.52
CA LEU A 156 5.39 -24.02 12.13
C LEU A 156 4.84 -23.07 11.05
N CYS A 157 4.00 -22.09 11.40
CA CYS A 157 3.56 -21.05 10.45
C CYS A 157 4.44 -19.78 10.49
N ALA A 158 5.28 -19.67 11.52
CA ALA A 158 6.14 -18.51 11.75
C ALA A 158 7.39 -18.46 10.84
N GLU A 159 7.73 -19.50 10.08
CA GLU A 159 8.92 -19.45 9.21
C GLU A 159 8.62 -18.97 7.79
N SER A 160 7.46 -19.26 7.21
CA SER A 160 7.18 -18.91 5.80
C SER A 160 6.75 -17.45 5.60
N CYS A 161 5.92 -16.90 6.50
CA CYS A 161 5.47 -15.50 6.41
C CYS A 161 6.54 -14.52 6.94
N PHE A 162 7.32 -14.94 7.93
CA PHE A 162 8.33 -14.13 8.61
C PHE A 162 9.67 -14.07 7.83
N CYS A 163 10.06 -15.12 7.09
CA CYS A 163 11.35 -15.12 6.37
C CYS A 163 11.40 -14.16 5.16
N ARG A 164 10.30 -13.93 4.44
CA ARG A 164 10.27 -12.94 3.34
C ARG A 164 10.24 -11.50 3.86
N HIS A 165 9.50 -11.25 4.95
CA HIS A 165 9.42 -9.92 5.58
C HIS A 165 10.70 -9.53 6.32
N ARG A 166 11.43 -10.48 6.93
CA ARG A 166 12.69 -10.19 7.62
C ARG A 166 13.82 -9.78 6.68
N LEU A 167 13.82 -10.25 5.42
CA LEU A 167 14.84 -9.86 4.44
C LEU A 167 14.63 -8.45 3.91
N GLN A 168 13.40 -8.05 3.59
CA GLN A 168 13.12 -6.66 3.20
C GLN A 168 13.26 -5.71 4.39
N LEU A 169 12.74 -6.05 5.58
CA LEU A 169 12.92 -5.22 6.77
C LEU A 169 14.39 -5.17 7.24
N ARG A 170 15.20 -6.23 7.10
CA ARG A 170 16.66 -6.15 7.35
C ARG A 170 17.41 -5.37 6.28
N THR A 171 16.93 -5.33 5.05
CA THR A 171 17.56 -4.52 3.99
C THR A 171 17.22 -3.04 4.18
N ILE A 172 15.98 -2.73 4.58
CA ILE A 172 15.48 -1.38 4.88
C ILE A 172 16.06 -0.86 6.22
N PHE A 173 15.95 -1.62 7.32
CA PHE A 173 16.49 -1.20 8.63
C PHE A 173 18.00 -1.45 8.80
N GLY A 174 18.60 -2.37 8.03
CA GLY A 174 20.05 -2.64 8.08
C GLY A 174 20.92 -1.60 7.38
N ARG A 175 20.33 -0.73 6.56
CA ARG A 175 21.03 0.42 5.96
C ARG A 175 20.87 1.73 6.73
N GLN A 176 19.94 1.82 7.69
CA GLN A 176 19.52 3.13 8.25
C GLN A 176 19.66 3.33 9.76
N LEU A 177 20.03 2.33 10.58
CA LEU A 177 20.24 2.57 12.01
C LEU A 177 21.73 2.83 12.31
N PRO A 178 22.16 4.08 12.62
CA PRO A 178 23.43 4.27 13.30
C PRO A 178 23.36 3.49 14.63
N ALA A 179 24.46 2.83 15.00
CA ALA A 179 24.54 1.94 16.17
C ALA A 179 24.21 2.61 17.53
N SER A 180 23.88 3.90 17.54
CA SER A 180 23.58 4.72 18.71
C SER A 180 22.09 4.88 19.05
N SER A 181 21.15 4.37 18.25
CA SER A 181 19.70 4.54 18.47
C SER A 181 18.95 3.31 18.97
N LEU A 182 19.64 2.23 19.34
CA LEU A 182 19.01 1.11 20.05
C LEU A 182 18.72 1.53 21.50
N PRO A 183 17.45 1.52 21.97
CA PRO A 183 17.15 1.77 23.37
C PRO A 183 17.79 0.67 24.21
N THR A 184 18.64 1.07 25.14
CA THR A 184 19.20 0.15 26.13
C THR A 184 18.05 -0.30 27.03
N LEU A 185 17.70 -1.58 26.94
CA LEU A 185 16.81 -2.24 27.89
C LEU A 185 17.40 -2.04 29.29
N LYS A 186 16.68 -1.30 30.14
CA LYS A 186 16.81 -1.35 31.60
C LYS A 186 15.70 -2.20 32.17
#